data_AF-A0A183U6Z1-F1
#
_entry.id   AF-A0A183U6Z1-F1
#
_cell.length_a   1.000
_cell.length_b   1.000
_cell.length_c   1.000
_cell.angle_alpha   90.00
_cell.angle_beta   90.00
_cell.angle_gamma   90.00
#
_symmetry.space_group_name_H-M   'P 1'
#
loop_
_entity.id
_entity.type
_entity.pdbx_description
1 polymer ?
#
loop_
_entity_poly.entity_id
_entity_poly.type
_entity_poly.pdbx_seq_one_letter_code
_entity_poly.pdbx_strand_id
1 'polypeptide(L)'
;MKCSRAKVCFSDSDCNGGYCLGIAVGKCNCGACISFVTCNDDSNCGGLIGACNNQTGQCDCELGFRVNAINTYFDALMNVCNVKDCVANTNSCFGLPCNSGICACT
;
A
#
# COMPACT_ATOMS: atom_id res chain seq x y z
N MET A 1 2.49 -28.53 2.75
CA MET A 1 2.98 -27.28 3.40
C MET A 1 2.27 -27.12 4.72
N LYS A 2 2.87 -26.46 5.71
CA LYS A 2 2.28 -26.23 7.04
C LYS A 2 2.29 -24.74 7.35
N CYS A 3 1.26 -24.25 8.05
CA CYS A 3 1.17 -22.86 8.48
C CYS A 3 2.37 -22.45 9.35
N SER A 4 2.89 -21.24 9.11
CA SER A 4 3.96 -20.62 9.90
C SER A 4 3.41 -19.39 10.62
N ARG A 5 3.41 -19.42 11.97
CA ARG A 5 2.85 -18.33 12.78
C ARG A 5 3.63 -17.04 12.56
N ALA A 6 2.92 -15.91 12.57
CA ALA A 6 3.48 -14.57 12.40
C ALA A 6 4.21 -14.32 11.07
N LYS A 7 4.14 -15.24 10.10
CA LYS A 7 4.62 -15.00 8.73
C LYS A 7 3.77 -13.88 8.09
N VAL A 8 4.42 -12.95 7.40
CA VAL A 8 3.74 -11.93 6.59
C VAL A 8 2.88 -12.60 5.51
N CYS A 9 1.67 -12.10 5.33
CA CYS A 9 0.71 -12.59 4.36
C CYS A 9 -0.09 -11.43 3.75
N PHE A 10 -0.65 -11.68 2.57
CA PHE A 10 -1.55 -10.79 1.84
C PHE A 10 -2.88 -11.47 1.50
N SER A 11 -2.99 -12.77 1.80
CA SER A 11 -4.22 -13.56 1.77
C SER A 11 -4.10 -14.80 2.66
N ASP A 12 -5.22 -15.45 2.99
CA ASP A 12 -5.23 -16.71 3.76
C ASP A 12 -4.41 -17.82 3.09
N SER A 13 -4.33 -17.79 1.75
CA SER A 13 -3.57 -18.77 0.97
C SER A 13 -2.06 -18.76 1.30
N ASP A 14 -1.51 -17.61 1.71
CA ASP A 14 -0.12 -17.48 2.10
C ASP A 14 0.21 -18.25 3.40
N CYS A 15 -0.82 -18.58 4.18
CA CYS A 15 -0.75 -19.19 5.49
C CYS A 15 -0.91 -20.71 5.49
N ASN A 16 -1.14 -21.36 4.34
CA ASN A 16 -1.14 -22.84 4.22
C ASN A 16 -1.97 -23.56 5.30
N GLY A 17 -3.26 -23.20 5.42
CA GLY A 17 -4.18 -23.76 6.42
C GLY A 17 -4.40 -22.91 7.68
N GLY A 18 -3.87 -21.68 7.69
CA GLY A 18 -4.20 -20.65 8.67
C GLY A 18 -4.95 -19.48 8.04
N TYR A 19 -5.18 -18.43 8.84
CA TYR A 19 -5.80 -17.18 8.40
C TYR A 19 -4.78 -16.05 8.37
N CYS A 20 -4.92 -15.13 7.43
CA CYS A 20 -4.13 -13.91 7.36
C CYS A 20 -4.84 -12.77 8.10
N LEU A 21 -4.35 -12.44 9.30
CA LEU A 21 -4.96 -11.43 10.15
C LEU A 21 -4.29 -10.07 9.96
N GLY A 22 -5.10 -9.05 9.64
CA GLY A 22 -4.66 -7.67 9.48
C GLY A 22 -5.83 -6.75 9.09
N ILE A 23 -5.59 -5.44 9.08
CA ILE A 23 -6.59 -4.47 8.61
C ILE A 23 -6.53 -4.41 7.10
N ALA A 24 -7.68 -4.64 6.45
CA ALA A 24 -7.82 -4.56 5.00
C ALA A 24 -6.72 -5.31 4.22
N VAL A 25 -6.40 -6.54 4.65
CA VAL A 25 -5.39 -7.41 4.05
C VAL A 25 -5.60 -7.54 2.55
N GLY A 26 -4.51 -7.45 1.78
CA GLY A 26 -4.55 -7.58 0.32
C GLY A 26 -5.18 -6.39 -0.40
N LYS A 27 -5.39 -5.27 0.31
CA LYS A 27 -5.86 -4.00 -0.25
C LYS A 27 -4.75 -2.95 -0.25
N CYS A 28 -4.90 -1.90 -1.06
CA CYS A 28 -3.90 -0.82 -1.14
C CYS A 28 -3.72 -0.04 0.17
N ASN A 29 -2.47 0.09 0.61
CA ASN A 29 -2.09 0.86 1.79
C ASN A 29 -1.71 2.31 1.40
N CYS A 30 -2.69 3.20 1.36
CA CYS A 30 -2.42 4.63 1.14
C CYS A 30 -1.74 5.33 2.32
N GLY A 31 -1.79 4.74 3.52
CA GLY A 31 -1.11 5.29 4.70
C GLY A 31 0.41 5.25 4.61
N ALA A 32 0.97 4.55 3.62
CA ALA A 32 2.40 4.53 3.35
C ALA A 32 2.90 5.85 2.74
N CYS A 33 2.06 6.63 2.06
CA CYS A 33 2.43 7.98 1.62
C CYS A 33 2.10 9.00 2.70
N ILE A 34 3.11 9.74 3.15
CA ILE A 34 2.97 10.79 4.16
C ILE A 34 3.45 12.10 3.53
N SER A 35 2.53 13.05 3.34
CA SER A 35 2.87 14.34 2.75
C SER A 35 3.82 15.15 3.63
N PHE A 36 4.60 16.03 3.02
CA PHE A 36 5.58 16.92 3.66
C PHE A 36 6.83 16.23 4.24
N VAL A 37 6.93 14.90 4.13
CA VAL A 37 8.18 14.18 4.41
C VAL A 37 9.21 14.50 3.33
N THR A 38 10.46 14.77 3.71
CA THR A 38 11.55 14.98 2.76
C THR A 38 11.77 13.75 1.89
N CYS A 39 11.94 13.95 0.58
CA CYS A 39 12.13 12.87 -0.37
C CYS A 39 13.23 13.19 -1.38
N ASN A 40 13.93 12.13 -1.83
CA ASN A 40 14.79 12.15 -3.00
C ASN A 40 14.10 11.48 -4.20
N ASP A 41 13.25 10.49 -3.93
CA ASP A 41 12.45 9.78 -4.91
C ASP A 41 11.15 9.25 -4.26
N ASP A 42 10.30 8.63 -5.07
CA ASP A 42 8.99 8.12 -4.64
C ASP A 42 9.08 7.03 -3.56
N SER A 43 10.21 6.33 -3.42
CA SER A 43 10.38 5.32 -2.38
C SER A 43 10.33 5.92 -0.98
N ASN A 44 10.73 7.20 -0.82
CA ASN A 44 10.58 7.93 0.42
C ASN A 44 9.12 8.30 0.72
N CYS A 45 8.25 8.30 -0.29
CA CYS A 45 6.83 8.58 -0.20
C CYS A 45 5.98 7.30 -0.16
N GLY A 46 6.56 6.23 0.39
CA GLY A 46 5.92 4.91 0.46
C GLY A 46 5.83 4.21 -0.90
N GLY A 47 6.51 4.72 -1.93
CA GLY A 47 6.50 4.18 -3.28
C GLY A 47 5.43 4.76 -4.21
N LEU A 48 4.58 5.70 -3.74
CA LEU A 48 3.55 6.29 -4.60
C LEU A 48 4.20 7.03 -5.79
N ILE A 49 3.97 6.53 -7.00
CA ILE A 49 4.62 7.03 -8.22
C ILE A 49 4.22 8.50 -8.46
N GLY A 50 5.21 9.36 -8.63
CA GLY A 50 5.03 10.80 -8.84
C GLY A 50 4.69 11.59 -7.58
N ALA A 51 4.85 11.01 -6.39
CA ALA A 51 4.59 11.70 -5.13
C ALA A 51 5.77 12.55 -4.66
N CYS A 52 7.02 12.22 -5.00
CA CYS A 52 8.14 13.06 -4.60
C CYS A 52 8.17 14.35 -5.43
N ASN A 53 7.83 15.47 -4.81
CA ASN A 53 7.78 16.76 -5.49
C ASN A 53 9.18 17.38 -5.53
N ASN A 54 9.79 17.37 -6.72
CA ASN A 54 11.14 17.89 -6.97
C ASN A 54 11.29 19.41 -6.75
N GLN A 55 10.19 20.16 -6.70
CA GLN A 55 10.23 21.61 -6.43
C GLN A 55 10.39 21.91 -4.95
N THR A 56 9.75 21.12 -4.09
CA THR A 56 9.76 21.30 -2.64
C THR A 56 10.74 20.37 -1.94
N GLY A 57 11.17 19.29 -2.60
CA GLY A 57 11.95 18.20 -2.01
C GLY A 57 11.16 17.39 -0.98
N GLN A 58 9.83 17.36 -1.13
CA GLN A 58 8.92 16.72 -0.18
C GLN A 58 7.87 15.86 -0.88
N CYS A 59 7.35 14.86 -0.17
CA CYS A 59 6.23 14.06 -0.63
C CYS A 59 4.95 14.90 -0.72
N ASP A 60 4.27 14.78 -1.86
CA ASP A 60 2.94 15.31 -2.14
C ASP A 60 2.05 14.14 -2.59
N CYS A 61 1.29 13.60 -1.65
CA CYS A 61 0.47 12.41 -1.92
C CYS A 61 -0.73 12.74 -2.82
N GLU A 62 -1.26 13.97 -2.75
CA GLU A 62 -2.32 14.44 -3.66
C GLU A 62 -1.79 14.48 -5.09
N LEU A 63 -0.58 15.01 -5.30
CA LEU A 63 0.09 14.99 -6.60
C LEU A 63 0.30 13.55 -7.11
N GLY A 64 0.82 12.66 -6.26
CA GLY A 64 1.03 11.26 -6.62
C GLY A 64 -0.26 10.57 -7.08
N PHE A 65 -1.38 10.77 -6.39
CA PHE A 65 -2.66 10.22 -6.83
C PHE A 65 -3.16 10.83 -8.15
N ARG A 66 -3.01 12.15 -8.34
CA ARG A 66 -3.40 12.83 -9.59
C ARG A 66 -2.62 12.32 -10.80
N VAL A 67 -1.31 12.13 -10.66
CA VAL A 67 -0.45 11.57 -11.72
C VAL A 67 -0.89 10.16 -12.13
N ASN A 68 -1.51 9.43 -11.20
CA ASN A 68 -2.04 8.09 -11.42
C ASN A 68 -3.55 8.06 -11.74
N ALA A 69 -4.08 9.15 -12.30
CA ALA A 69 -5.48 9.30 -12.74
C ALA A 69 -6.52 9.14 -11.61
N ILE A 70 -6.16 9.48 -10.38
CA ILE A 70 -7.07 9.60 -9.25
C ILE A 70 -7.24 11.08 -8.92
N ASN A 71 -8.44 11.62 -9.15
CA ASN A 71 -8.65 13.06 -9.22
C ASN A 71 -8.32 13.80 -7.91
N THR A 72 -8.62 13.19 -6.77
CA THR A 72 -8.40 13.76 -5.44
C THR A 72 -7.98 12.70 -4.44
N TYR A 73 -7.34 13.11 -3.33
CA TYR A 73 -7.08 12.24 -2.19
C TYR A 73 -8.36 11.63 -1.62
N PHE A 74 -9.49 12.35 -1.66
CA PHE A 74 -10.78 11.82 -1.24
C PHE A 74 -11.26 10.66 -2.13
N ASP A 75 -11.07 10.77 -3.45
CA ASP A 75 -11.38 9.67 -4.37
C ASP A 75 -10.50 8.44 -4.09
N ALA A 76 -9.22 8.67 -3.75
CA ALA A 76 -8.32 7.61 -3.31
C ALA A 76 -8.86 6.94 -2.04
N LEU A 77 -9.27 7.70 -1.02
CA LEU A 77 -9.84 7.15 0.21
C LEU A 77 -11.08 6.29 -0.03
N MET A 78 -11.96 6.71 -0.95
CA MET A 78 -13.22 6.03 -1.21
C MET A 78 -13.08 4.79 -2.09
N ASN A 79 -12.13 4.79 -3.04
CA ASN A 79 -12.07 3.77 -4.09
C ASN A 79 -10.79 2.94 -4.11
N VAL A 80 -9.73 3.40 -3.43
CA VAL A 80 -8.40 2.79 -3.49
C VAL A 80 -7.95 2.32 -2.11
N CYS A 81 -7.85 3.25 -1.17
CA CYS A 81 -7.28 3.02 0.15
C CYS A 81 -8.12 2.03 0.94
N ASN A 82 -7.53 0.89 1.31
CA ASN A 82 -8.23 -0.20 2.00
C ASN A 82 -9.42 -0.82 1.22
N VAL A 83 -9.60 -0.48 -0.07
CA VAL A 83 -10.74 -0.92 -0.90
C VAL A 83 -10.28 -1.73 -2.10
N LYS A 84 -9.34 -1.18 -2.89
CA LYS A 84 -8.85 -1.81 -4.12
C LYS A 84 -7.97 -3.00 -3.79
N ASP A 85 -8.28 -4.16 -4.38
CA ASP A 85 -7.43 -5.35 -4.31
C ASP A 85 -6.07 -5.10 -4.95
N CYS A 86 -5.04 -5.70 -4.37
CA CYS A 86 -3.67 -5.52 -4.81
C CYS A 86 -2.89 -6.83 -4.87
N VAL A 87 -1.88 -6.83 -5.73
CA VAL A 87 -0.91 -7.90 -5.85
C VAL A 87 0.37 -7.40 -5.21
N ALA A 88 0.82 -8.05 -4.14
CA ALA A 88 2.01 -7.65 -3.40
C ALA A 88 3.25 -7.58 -4.30
N ASN A 89 4.14 -6.62 -4.03
CA ASN A 89 5.37 -6.38 -4.78
C ASN A 89 5.15 -6.02 -6.28
N THR A 90 3.99 -5.46 -6.62
CA THR A 90 3.69 -4.94 -7.96
C THR A 90 3.14 -3.52 -7.87
N ASN A 91 3.01 -2.85 -9.01
CA ASN A 91 2.45 -1.50 -9.10
C ASN A 91 0.91 -1.46 -9.06
N SER A 92 0.24 -2.51 -8.58
CA SER A 92 -1.23 -2.59 -8.49
C SER A 92 -1.86 -1.44 -7.68
N CYS A 93 -1.09 -0.87 -6.74
CA CYS A 93 -1.45 0.31 -5.94
C CYS A 93 -0.65 1.55 -6.33
N PHE A 94 -0.30 1.71 -7.60
CA PHE A 94 0.39 2.91 -8.08
C PHE A 94 1.77 3.11 -7.41
N GLY A 95 2.42 1.97 -7.11
CA GLY A 95 3.69 1.87 -6.40
C GLY A 95 3.60 1.78 -4.87
N LEU A 96 2.44 2.10 -4.27
CA LEU A 96 2.21 1.87 -2.84
C LEU A 96 2.20 0.38 -2.49
N PRO A 97 2.52 0.01 -1.23
CA PRO A 97 2.41 -1.36 -0.78
C PRO A 97 0.96 -1.81 -0.58
N CYS A 98 0.77 -3.12 -0.56
CA CYS A 98 -0.42 -3.75 -0.02
C CYS A 98 -0.42 -3.70 1.52
N ASN A 99 -1.59 -3.61 2.14
CA ASN A 99 -1.76 -3.95 3.54
C ASN A 99 -1.43 -5.42 3.73
N SER A 100 -0.46 -5.68 4.60
CA SER A 100 -0.10 -7.03 5.01
C SER A 100 -0.81 -7.39 6.30
N GLY A 101 -0.96 -8.70 6.50
CA GLY A 101 -1.31 -9.30 7.78
C GLY A 101 -0.21 -10.23 8.27
N ILE A 102 -0.55 -10.95 9.33
CA ILE A 102 0.26 -12.03 9.88
C ILE A 102 -0.55 -13.33 9.92
N CYS A 103 0.13 -14.44 9.61
CA CYS A 103 -0.50 -15.75 9.65
C CYS A 103 -0.81 -16.18 11.09
N ALA A 104 -2.08 -16.48 11.36
CA ALA A 104 -2.56 -17.18 12.53
C ALA A 104 -2.83 -18.64 12.18
N CYS A 105 -2.08 -19.55 12.80
CA CYS A 105 -2.18 -20.99 12.56
C CYS A 105 -3.11 -21.64 13.58
N THR A 106 -4.00 -22.51 13.09
CA THR A 106 -4.85 -23.37 13.90
C THR A 106 -4.21 -24.73 14.13
#